data_AF-A0A9Q3EE95-F1
#
_entry.id   AF-A0A9Q3EE95-F1
#
_cell.length_a   1.000
_cell.length_b   1.000
_cell.length_c   1.000
_cell.angle_alpha   90.00
_cell.angle_beta   90.00
_cell.angle_gamma   90.00
#
_symmetry.space_group_name_H-M   'P 1'
#
loop_
_entity.id
_entity.type
_entity.pdbx_description
1 polymer ?
#
loop_
_entity_poly.entity_id
_entity_poly.type
_entity_poly.pdbx_seq_one_letter_code
_entity_poly.pdbx_strand_id
1 'polypeptide(L)' 'MRDSFVGPFTIIKLIGKNAVEVILTEEFSSKHPLLPVSIVKPYFQTGEDKLPSSKKTTTPPDIVEVEDSPEPVKKIM' A
#
# COMPACT_ATOMS: atom_id res chain seq x y z
N MET A 1 7.06 -11.22 10.72
CA MET A 1 7.92 -10.02 10.58
C MET A 1 7.35 -9.23 9.40
N ARG A 2 6.95 -7.97 9.57
CA ARG A 2 6.38 -7.19 8.45
C ARG A 2 7.55 -6.56 7.70
N ASP A 3 7.66 -6.86 6.41
CA ASP A 3 8.54 -6.13 5.49
C ASP A 3 7.94 -4.74 5.28
N SER A 4 8.19 -3.85 6.24
CA SER A 4 7.73 -2.47 6.17
C SER A 4 8.55 -1.76 5.11
N PHE A 5 7.88 -1.40 4.01
CA PHE A 5 8.43 -0.47 3.04
C PHE A 5 8.77 0.84 3.76
N VAL A 6 10.03 1.26 3.69
CA VAL A 6 10.51 2.51 4.27
C VAL A 6 10.77 3.47 3.13
N GLY A 7 9.94 4.52 3.05
CA GLY A 7 10.18 5.75 2.30
C GLY A 7 10.39 5.63 0.79
N PRO A 8 9.86 6.56 -0.01
CA PRO A 8 10.45 6.83 -1.31
C PRO A 8 11.79 7.55 -1.09
N PHE A 9 12.90 6.91 -1.50
CA PHE A 9 14.22 7.55 -1.52
C PHE A 9 14.56 8.03 -2.92
N THR A 10 15.16 9.21 -3.01
CA THR A 10 15.66 9.74 -4.28
C THR A 10 17.00 9.10 -4.61
N ILE A 11 17.11 8.51 -5.80
CA ILE A 11 18.37 7.95 -6.31
C ILE A 11 19.24 9.09 -6.86
N ILE A 12 20.47 9.19 -6.37
CA ILE A 12 21.47 10.14 -6.87
C ILE A 12 22.18 9.53 -8.08
N LYS A 13 22.64 8.28 -7.94
CA LYS A 13 23.49 7.63 -8.92
C LYS A 13 23.38 6.11 -8.83
N LEU A 14 23.57 5.45 -9.98
CA LEU A 14 23.74 4.00 -10.08
C LEU A 14 25.23 3.65 -10.02
N ILE A 15 25.61 2.77 -9.10
CA ILE A 15 26.98 2.28 -8.95
C ILE A 15 27.09 0.92 -9.60
N GLY A 16 27.74 0.90 -10.77
CA GLY A 16 27.85 -0.30 -11.58
C GLY A 16 26.47 -0.79 -12.02
N LYS A 17 26.18 -2.06 -11.82
CA LYS A 17 24.88 -2.68 -12.15
C LYS A 17 24.06 -3.08 -10.92
N ASN A 18 24.67 -3.07 -9.74
CA ASN A 18 24.17 -3.81 -8.58
C ASN A 18 23.80 -2.93 -7.39
N ALA A 19 24.15 -1.64 -7.40
CA ALA A 19 23.89 -0.76 -6.27
C ALA A 19 23.45 0.64 -6.72
N VAL A 20 22.71 1.31 -5.84
CA VAL A 20 22.25 2.69 -6.01
C VAL A 20 22.64 3.51 -4.78
N GLU A 21 23.05 4.73 -5.02
CA GLU A 21 23.25 5.74 -3.98
C GLU A 21 21.97 6.55 -3.84
N VAL A 22 21.48 6.69 -2.61
CA VAL A 22 20.22 7.34 -2.29
C VAL A 22 20.42 8.48 -1.29
N ILE A 23 19.55 9.49 -1.38
CA ILE A 23 19.44 10.54 -0.37
C ILE A 23 18.60 10.00 0.79
N LEU A 24 19.21 9.88 1.97
CA LEU A 24 18.54 9.47 3.19
C LEU A 24 17.95 10.70 3.91
N THR A 25 16.75 10.56 4.47
CA THR A 25 16.16 11.55 5.36
C THR A 25 16.85 11.52 6.73
N GLU A 26 16.67 12.56 7.55
CA GLU A 26 17.37 12.71 8.84
C GLU A 26 17.25 11.49 9.76
N GLU A 27 16.08 10.83 9.75
CA GLU A 27 15.80 9.60 10.51
C GLU A 27 16.72 8.42 10.13
N PHE A 28 17.26 8.43 8.91
CA PHE A 28 18.16 7.39 8.38
C PHE A 28 19.59 7.88 8.14
N SER A 29 19.94 9.09 8.60
CA SER A 29 21.27 9.69 8.44
C SER A 29 22.43 8.80 8.93
N SER A 30 22.18 7.93 9.91
CA SER A 30 23.17 6.98 10.44
C SER A 30 23.31 5.69 9.60
N LYS A 31 22.49 5.49 8.57
CA LYS A 31 22.54 4.32 7.67
C LYS A 31 23.43 4.61 6.47
N HIS A 32 23.93 3.54 5.84
CA HIS A 32 24.72 3.67 4.63
C HIS A 32 23.84 4.11 3.45
N PRO A 33 24.21 5.16 2.69
CA PRO A 33 23.40 5.70 1.60
C PRO A 33 23.40 4.83 0.34
N LEU A 34 24.15 3.72 0.35
CA LEU A 34 24.37 2.86 -0.80
C LEU A 34 23.63 1.54 -0.57
N LEU A 35 22.64 1.26 -1.42
CA LEU A 35 21.73 0.12 -1.30
C LEU A 35 21.86 -0.82 -2.51
N PRO A 36 21.79 -2.15 -2.32
CA PRO A 36 21.76 -3.09 -3.43
C PRO A 36 20.42 -3.03 -4.16
N VAL A 37 20.44 -3.16 -5.49
CA VAL A 37 19.22 -3.09 -6.32
C VAL A 37 18.20 -4.18 -6.00
N SER A 38 18.61 -5.29 -5.39
CA SER A 38 17.74 -6.40 -5.02
C SER A 38 16.72 -6.07 -3.93
N ILE A 39 17.01 -5.06 -3.09
CA ILE A 39 16.12 -4.65 -1.99
C ILE A 39 15.35 -3.36 -2.31
N VAL A 40 15.67 -2.72 -3.44
CA VAL A 40 15.07 -1.45 -3.84
C VAL A 40 13.83 -1.74 -4.69
N LYS A 41 12.69 -1.21 -4.24
CA LYS A 41 11.43 -1.28 -4.98
C LYS A 41 11.16 0.05 -5.69
N PRO A 42 10.89 0.05 -7.01
CA PRO A 42 10.46 1.26 -7.71
C PRO A 42 9.19 1.84 -7.10
N TYR A 43 9.19 3.15 -6.88
CA TYR A 43 8.05 3.90 -6.38
C TYR A 43 7.33 4.60 -7.54
N PHE A 44 6.02 4.42 -7.64
CA PHE A 44 5.17 5.06 -8.65
C PHE A 44 4.15 5.97 -7.97
N GLN A 45 3.99 7.21 -8.44
CA GLN A 45 2.95 8.09 -7.92
C GLN A 45 1.57 7.61 -8.36
N THR A 46 0.59 7.66 -7.44
CA THR A 46 -0.80 7.30 -7.73
C THR A 46 -1.39 8.37 -8.64
N GLY A 47 -1.41 8.10 -9.94
CA GLY A 47 -1.88 9.03 -10.98
C GLY A 47 -1.25 8.76 -12.34
N GLU A 48 -0.06 8.15 -12.39
CA GLU A 48 0.59 7.77 -13.64
C GLU A 48 0.33 6.28 -13.92
N ASP A 49 -0.76 6.00 -14.64
CA ASP A 49 -1.17 4.83 -15.46
C ASP A 49 -0.37 3.49 -15.51
N LYS A 50 0.40 3.09 -14.48
CA LYS A 50 1.30 1.92 -14.56
C LYS A 50 1.52 1.20 -13.22
N LEU A 51 0.48 1.06 -12.38
CA LEU A 51 0.52 -0.02 -11.38
C LEU A 51 0.12 -1.33 -12.08
N PRO A 52 0.93 -2.41 -12.04
CA PRO A 52 0.46 -3.73 -12.43
C PRO A 52 -0.71 -4.03 -11.50
N SER A 53 -1.89 -4.17 -12.10
CA SER A 53 -3.20 -4.20 -11.47
C SER A 53 -3.13 -4.75 -10.05
N SER A 54 -3.29 -3.87 -9.05
CA SER A 54 -3.61 -4.32 -7.70
C SER A 54 -4.84 -5.21 -7.88
N LYS A 55 -4.68 -6.53 -7.70
CA LYS A 55 -5.78 -7.48 -7.82
C LYS A 55 -6.82 -6.94 -6.85
N LYS A 56 -7.90 -6.38 -7.39
CA LYS A 56 -9.04 -5.93 -6.60
C LYS A 56 -9.49 -7.16 -5.85
N THR A 57 -9.13 -7.26 -4.57
CA THR A 57 -9.75 -8.21 -3.67
C THR A 57 -11.21 -7.80 -3.69
N THR A 58 -12.02 -8.64 -4.35
CA THR A 58 -13.47 -8.55 -4.34
C THR A 58 -13.91 -8.27 -2.92
N THR A 59 -14.68 -7.20 -2.78
CA THR A 59 -15.40 -6.83 -1.55
C THR A 59 -15.99 -8.07 -0.89
N PRO A 60 -15.93 -8.20 0.44
CA PRO A 60 -16.74 -9.19 1.14
C PRO A 60 -18.21 -9.00 0.71
N PRO A 61 -18.98 -10.08 0.51
CA PRO A 61 -20.40 -9.93 0.20
C PRO A 61 -21.10 -9.16 1.32
N ASP A 62 -21.99 -8.24 0.94
CA ASP A 62 -22.91 -7.58 1.87
C ASP A 62 -23.61 -8.65 2.73
N ILE A 63 -23.54 -8.50 4.05
CA ILE A 63 -24.51 -9.17 4.93
C ILE A 63 -25.87 -8.57 4.54
N VAL A 64 -26.73 -9.40 3.94
CA VAL A 64 -28.13 -9.05 3.72
C VAL A 64 -28.76 -9.03 5.12
N GLU A 65 -29.06 -7.84 5.63
CA GLU A 65 -29.93 -7.70 6.80
C GLU A 65 -31.30 -8.28 6.41
N VAL A 66 -31.64 -9.44 6.97
CA VAL A 66 -32.98 -9.99 6.87
C VAL A 66 -33.88 -9.07 7.69
N GLU A 67 -34.66 -8.23 7.01
CA GLU A 67 -35.77 -7.50 7.60
C GLU A 67 -36.77 -8.51 8.17
N ASP A 68 -36.72 -8.74 9.49
CA ASP A 68 -37.83 -9.34 10.21
C ASP A 68 -38.90 -8.25 10.36
N SER A 69 -39.93 -8.35 9.53
CA SER A 69 -41.12 -7.49 9.57
C SER A 69 -42.08 -8.01 10.64
N PRO A 70 -42.31 -7.30 11.76
CA PRO A 70 -43.41 -7.67 12.65
C PRO A 70 -44.72 -7.05 12.15
N GLU A 71 -45.68 -7.93 11.86
CA GLU A 71 -47.06 -7.63 11.47
C GLU A 71 -47.76 -6.63 12.44
N PRO A 72 -48.63 -5.73 11.94
CA PRO A 72 -49.33 -4.78 12.81
C PRO A 72 -50.48 -5.46 13.57
N VAL A 73 -50.34 -5.52 14.90
CA VAL A 73 -51.41 -5.92 15.82
C VAL A 73 -52.55 -4.90 15.77
N LYS A 74 -53.74 -5.34 15.34
CA LYS A 74 -54.98 -4.56 15.40
C LYS A 74 -55.29 -4.17 16.84
N LYS A 75 -55.37 -2.86 17.13
CA LYS A 75 -56.06 -2.35 18.32
C LYS A 75 -57.46 -1.87 17.92
N ILE A 76 -58.44 -2.46 18.59
CA ILE A 76 -59.86 -2.11 18.59
C ILE A 76 -60.05 -0.91 19.54
N MET A 77 -60.65 0.18 19.05
CA MET A 77 -61.55 1.08 19.79
C MET A 77 -62.50 1.76 18.80
#